data_AF-A0A6B0XST9-F1
#
_entry.id   AF-A0A6B0XST9-F1
#
_cell.length_a   1.000
_cell.length_b   1.000
_cell.length_c   1.000
_cell.angle_alpha   90.00
_cell.angle_beta   90.00
_cell.angle_gamma   90.00
#
_symmetry.space_group_name_H-M   'P 1'
#
loop_
_entity.id
_entity.type
_entity.pdbx_description
1 polymer ?
#
loop_
_entity_poly.entity_id
_entity_poly.type
_entity_poly.pdbx_seq_one_letter_code
_entity_poly.pdbx_strand_id
1 'polypeptide(L)'
;MVDPFGVSDTPMHLIGRILAHDKSEVYISVMYEHINRFRDSDEFRDPLDLLYGCDEWRACLEIDDGRERRRCLFDLYKRQLRKAGADQVIHFDLYDGGQHKYSIFHASRHPRASNEMKAAIWSVDPGGGFVFHGGQTEQLALGVEPNFRPLQEALRNEFRGDRWVAIEEIEAFVMSDRTDYHRSQLRRHALVPMEDRGEIQVKSPRGKGHAPQTALSLFDSDTPPPRKRRNYPPGTEIRIT
;
A
#
# COMPACT_ATOMS: atom_id res chain seq x y z
N MET A 1 1.15 -10.25 -16.19
CA MET A 1 0.51 -11.13 -15.20
C MET A 1 1.21 -12.47 -15.24
N VAL A 2 1.48 -13.05 -14.09
CA VAL A 2 2.15 -14.34 -13.92
C VAL A 2 1.27 -15.17 -12.99
N ASP A 3 0.69 -16.25 -13.50
CA ASP A 3 -0.29 -17.06 -12.78
C ASP A 3 0.11 -18.53 -12.90
N PRO A 4 0.94 -19.04 -11.95
CA PRO A 4 1.50 -20.38 -12.04
C PRO A 4 0.48 -21.49 -11.75
N PHE A 5 0.67 -22.65 -12.37
CA PHE A 5 -0.01 -23.88 -11.94
C PHE A 5 0.83 -24.56 -10.84
N GLY A 6 0.68 -24.08 -9.60
CA GLY A 6 1.43 -24.59 -8.45
C GLY A 6 2.64 -23.73 -8.13
N VAL A 7 3.77 -24.35 -7.79
CA VAL A 7 4.98 -23.64 -7.31
C VAL A 7 6.16 -23.65 -8.30
N SER A 8 6.13 -24.53 -9.31
CA SER A 8 7.29 -24.78 -10.19
C SER A 8 7.42 -23.77 -11.34
N ASP A 9 6.34 -23.10 -11.73
CA ASP A 9 6.30 -22.29 -12.96
C ASP A 9 6.82 -20.85 -12.77
N THR A 10 7.19 -20.46 -11.55
CA THR A 10 7.53 -19.06 -11.20
C THR A 10 8.82 -18.90 -10.43
N PRO A 11 9.96 -19.35 -10.98
CA PRO A 11 11.24 -19.17 -10.33
C PRO A 11 11.61 -17.68 -10.20
N MET A 12 12.08 -17.27 -9.01
CA MET A 12 12.39 -15.87 -8.66
C MET A 12 13.38 -15.22 -9.64
N HIS A 13 14.33 -15.98 -10.18
CA HIS A 13 15.30 -15.43 -11.14
C HIS A 13 14.65 -14.97 -12.46
N LEU A 14 13.56 -15.60 -12.91
CA LEU A 14 12.80 -15.14 -14.08
C LEU A 14 12.03 -13.86 -13.77
N ILE A 15 11.49 -13.75 -12.55
CA ILE A 15 10.85 -12.51 -12.07
C ILE A 15 11.88 -11.36 -12.06
N GLY A 16 13.08 -11.60 -11.56
CA GLY A 16 14.18 -10.63 -11.60
C GLY A 16 14.56 -10.20 -13.02
N ARG A 17 14.54 -11.12 -14.00
CA ARG A 17 14.77 -10.78 -15.41
C ARG A 17 13.69 -9.86 -15.98
N ILE A 18 12.43 -10.03 -15.59
CA ILE A 18 11.35 -9.12 -15.99
C ILE A 18 11.59 -7.76 -15.35
N LEU A 19 11.78 -7.74 -14.03
CA LEU A 19 12.00 -6.51 -13.24
C LEU A 19 13.23 -5.73 -13.66
N ALA A 20 14.23 -6.36 -14.28
CA ALA A 20 15.41 -5.67 -14.83
C ALA A 20 15.05 -4.61 -15.91
N HIS A 21 13.84 -4.65 -16.48
CA HIS A 21 13.36 -3.62 -17.39
C HIS A 21 12.61 -2.51 -16.64
N ASP A 22 13.07 -1.25 -16.77
CA ASP A 22 12.53 -0.10 -16.02
C ASP A 22 11.05 0.23 -16.27
N LYS A 23 10.48 -0.26 -17.38
CA LYS A 23 9.06 -0.06 -17.75
C LYS A 23 8.22 -1.33 -17.56
N SER A 24 8.66 -2.23 -16.68
CA SER A 24 7.94 -3.46 -16.36
C SER A 24 7.35 -3.41 -14.95
N GLU A 25 6.32 -4.21 -14.78
CA GLU A 25 5.77 -4.58 -13.49
C GLU A 25 5.34 -6.04 -13.57
N VAL A 26 5.40 -6.71 -12.43
CA VAL A 26 4.91 -8.07 -12.29
C VAL A 26 3.73 -8.09 -11.34
N TYR A 27 2.79 -8.96 -11.67
CA TYR A 27 1.60 -9.25 -10.88
C TYR A 27 1.54 -10.76 -10.82
N ILE A 28 1.75 -11.32 -9.63
CA ILE A 28 2.01 -12.75 -9.43
C ILE A 28 0.99 -13.32 -8.46
N SER A 29 0.25 -14.35 -8.88
CA SER A 29 -0.59 -15.13 -7.99
C SER A 29 0.25 -16.15 -7.23
N VAL A 30 0.14 -16.18 -5.91
CA VAL A 30 0.81 -17.13 -5.02
C VAL A 30 -0.26 -17.95 -4.30
N MET A 31 -0.31 -19.24 -4.63
CA MET A 31 -1.25 -20.19 -4.03
C MET A 31 -0.71 -20.72 -2.70
N TYR A 32 -0.87 -19.94 -1.63
CA TYR A 32 -0.42 -20.32 -0.29
C TYR A 32 -0.90 -21.70 0.16
N GLU A 33 -2.17 -22.04 -0.09
CA GLU A 33 -2.72 -23.35 0.30
C GLU A 33 -1.99 -24.51 -0.38
N HIS A 34 -1.54 -24.32 -1.63
CA HIS A 34 -0.73 -25.31 -2.33
C HIS A 34 0.65 -25.45 -1.68
N ILE A 35 1.32 -24.33 -1.37
CA ILE A 35 2.60 -24.33 -0.66
C ILE A 35 2.45 -25.04 0.69
N ASN A 36 1.44 -24.66 1.47
CA ASN A 36 1.19 -25.19 2.80
C ASN A 36 0.85 -26.69 2.78
N ARG A 37 0.16 -27.18 1.75
CA ARG A 37 -0.19 -28.60 1.58
C ARG A 37 1.03 -29.47 1.28
N PHE A 38 1.94 -29.01 0.42
CA PHE A 38 3.07 -29.79 -0.07
C PHE A 38 4.41 -29.46 0.60
N ARG A 39 4.38 -28.66 1.67
CA ARG A 39 5.56 -28.17 2.40
C ARG A 39 6.51 -29.27 2.88
N ASP A 40 5.98 -30.45 3.20
CA ASP A 40 6.73 -31.59 3.76
C ASP A 40 7.08 -32.64 2.68
N SER A 41 6.74 -32.40 1.40
CA SER A 41 7.08 -33.30 0.30
C SER A 41 8.44 -32.97 -0.28
N ASP A 42 9.34 -33.95 -0.31
CA ASP A 42 10.68 -33.81 -0.88
C ASP A 42 10.66 -33.38 -2.36
N GLU A 43 9.66 -33.83 -3.13
CA GLU A 43 9.48 -33.44 -4.53
C GLU A 43 9.28 -31.93 -4.73
N PHE A 44 8.72 -31.24 -3.73
CA PHE A 44 8.42 -29.80 -3.81
C PHE A 44 9.54 -28.93 -3.26
N ARG A 45 10.60 -29.54 -2.73
CA ARG A 45 11.72 -28.83 -2.11
C ARG A 45 12.46 -27.92 -3.11
N ASP A 46 12.84 -28.46 -4.28
CA ASP A 46 13.54 -27.70 -5.32
C ASP A 46 12.63 -26.66 -6.00
N PRO A 47 11.36 -26.96 -6.35
CA PRO A 47 10.42 -25.94 -6.80
C PRO A 47 10.23 -24.78 -5.84
N LEU A 48 10.19 -25.04 -4.52
CA LEU A 48 10.05 -23.99 -3.52
C LEU A 48 11.33 -23.15 -3.40
N ASP A 49 12.51 -23.75 -3.50
CA ASP A 49 13.77 -23.00 -3.58
C ASP A 49 13.79 -22.07 -4.79
N LEU A 50 13.28 -22.54 -5.93
CA LEU A 50 13.17 -21.73 -7.13
C LEU A 50 12.15 -20.59 -6.97
N LEU A 51 10.96 -20.88 -6.42
CA LEU A 51 9.91 -19.89 -6.16
C LEU A 51 10.40 -18.76 -5.26
N TYR A 52 11.02 -19.10 -4.13
CA TYR A 52 11.55 -18.12 -3.18
C TYR A 52 12.92 -17.57 -3.59
N GLY A 53 13.62 -18.21 -4.51
CA GLY A 53 15.00 -17.88 -4.88
C GLY A 53 16.04 -18.16 -3.79
N CYS A 54 15.67 -18.92 -2.75
CA CYS A 54 16.53 -19.26 -1.61
C CYS A 54 15.91 -20.41 -0.80
N ASP A 55 16.66 -20.91 0.19
CA ASP A 55 16.25 -21.97 1.11
C ASP A 55 15.59 -21.48 2.41
N GLU A 56 15.60 -20.17 2.68
CA GLU A 56 15.11 -19.54 3.92
C GLU A 56 13.65 -19.89 4.26
N TRP A 57 12.82 -20.28 3.29
CA TRP A 57 11.41 -20.63 3.49
C TRP A 57 11.23 -21.83 4.42
N ARG A 58 12.22 -22.73 4.49
CA ARG A 58 12.18 -23.91 5.36
C ARG A 58 12.09 -23.51 6.83
N ALA A 59 12.77 -22.44 7.24
CA ALA A 59 12.70 -21.93 8.61
C ALA A 59 11.30 -21.42 8.97
N CYS A 60 10.52 -20.94 7.99
CA CYS A 60 9.14 -20.57 8.23
C CYS A 60 8.25 -21.78 8.54
N LEU A 61 8.59 -22.98 8.05
CA LEU A 61 7.77 -24.18 8.26
C LEU A 61 7.79 -24.68 9.71
N GLU A 62 8.87 -24.40 10.43
CA GLU A 62 9.02 -24.70 11.87
C GLU A 62 8.06 -23.88 12.75
N ILE A 63 7.37 -22.88 12.19
CA ILE A 63 6.36 -22.10 12.91
C ILE A 63 5.07 -22.91 12.98
N ASP A 64 4.62 -23.27 14.19
CA ASP A 64 3.40 -24.06 14.40
C ASP A 64 2.11 -23.31 14.01
N ASP A 65 2.01 -22.03 14.36
CA ASP A 65 0.84 -21.22 14.05
C ASP A 65 0.74 -20.95 12.54
N GLY A 66 -0.36 -21.40 11.93
CA GLY A 66 -0.55 -21.30 10.48
C GLY A 66 -0.63 -19.86 9.96
N ARG A 67 -1.10 -18.90 10.77
CA ARG A 67 -1.17 -17.49 10.39
C ARG A 67 0.22 -16.86 10.42
N GLU A 68 1.01 -17.16 11.44
CA GLU A 68 2.39 -16.68 11.56
C GLU A 68 3.30 -17.30 10.50
N ARG A 69 3.13 -18.59 10.20
CA ARG A 69 3.80 -19.27 9.08
C ARG A 69 3.52 -18.58 7.75
N ARG A 70 2.24 -18.32 7.45
CA ARG A 70 1.83 -17.61 6.24
C ARG A 70 2.50 -16.23 6.15
N ARG A 71 2.47 -15.46 7.24
CA ARG A 71 3.13 -14.15 7.32
C ARG A 71 4.63 -14.27 7.04
N CYS A 72 5.32 -15.22 7.66
CA CYS A 72 6.75 -15.46 7.44
C CYS A 72 7.07 -15.73 5.96
N LEU A 73 6.30 -16.61 5.32
CA LEU A 73 6.46 -16.96 3.90
C LEU A 73 6.18 -15.77 2.98
N PHE A 74 5.15 -14.98 3.26
CA PHE A 74 4.84 -13.79 2.46
C PHE A 74 5.88 -12.70 2.62
N ASP A 75 6.37 -12.47 3.83
CA ASP A 75 7.42 -11.48 4.08
C ASP A 75 8.73 -11.92 3.44
N LEU A 76 9.04 -13.22 3.44
CA LEU A 76 10.16 -13.77 2.67
C LEU A 76 9.99 -13.48 1.17
N TYR A 77 8.82 -13.77 0.61
CA TYR A 77 8.57 -13.52 -0.82
C TYR A 77 8.75 -12.04 -1.18
N LYS A 78 8.22 -11.11 -0.37
CA LYS A 78 8.42 -9.66 -0.54
C LYS A 78 9.90 -9.28 -0.51
N ARG A 79 10.67 -9.82 0.46
CA ARG A 79 12.11 -9.57 0.54
C ARG A 79 12.84 -10.06 -0.71
N GLN A 80 12.44 -11.21 -1.24
CA GLN A 80 13.06 -11.79 -2.43
C GLN A 80 12.70 -11.01 -3.70
N LEU A 81 11.46 -10.51 -3.83
CA LEU A 81 11.09 -9.57 -4.90
C LEU A 81 11.92 -8.27 -4.85
N ARG A 82 12.17 -7.73 -3.64
CA ARG A 82 13.05 -6.57 -3.47
C ARG A 82 14.50 -6.88 -3.86
N LYS A 83 15.04 -8.03 -3.41
CA LYS A 83 16.37 -8.51 -3.84
C LYS A 83 16.45 -8.69 -5.37
N ALA A 84 15.35 -9.08 -6.01
CA ALA A 84 15.23 -9.23 -7.46
C ALA A 84 15.09 -7.89 -8.22
N GLY A 85 15.06 -6.75 -7.52
CA GLY A 85 15.12 -5.41 -8.11
C GLY A 85 13.84 -4.59 -8.01
N ALA A 86 12.81 -5.05 -7.29
CA ALA A 86 11.60 -4.27 -7.03
C ALA A 86 11.82 -3.21 -5.94
N ASP A 87 11.42 -1.98 -6.22
CA ASP A 87 11.40 -0.89 -5.23
C ASP A 87 10.06 -0.82 -4.50
N GLN A 88 9.00 -1.27 -5.18
CA GLN A 88 7.62 -1.30 -4.71
C GLN A 88 7.10 -2.73 -4.74
N VAL A 89 6.56 -3.21 -3.62
CA VAL A 89 5.93 -4.52 -3.48
C VAL A 89 4.63 -4.39 -2.70
N ILE A 90 3.50 -4.50 -3.39
CA ILE A 90 2.16 -4.53 -2.80
C ILE A 90 1.70 -5.98 -2.77
N HIS A 91 1.02 -6.37 -1.69
CA HIS A 91 0.34 -7.64 -1.63
C HIS A 91 -1.11 -7.46 -1.16
N PHE A 92 -2.00 -8.32 -1.63
CA PHE A 92 -3.37 -8.42 -1.15
C PHE A 92 -3.87 -9.85 -1.25
N ASP A 93 -4.82 -10.20 -0.40
CA ASP A 93 -5.36 -11.55 -0.30
C ASP A 93 -6.72 -11.64 -0.99
N LEU A 94 -6.95 -12.76 -1.68
CA LEU A 94 -8.27 -13.16 -2.14
C LEU A 94 -8.84 -14.24 -1.22
N TYR A 95 -10.05 -14.00 -0.74
CA TYR A 95 -10.87 -14.94 0.00
C TYR A 95 -12.14 -15.24 -0.80
N ASP A 96 -12.71 -16.42 -0.61
CA ASP A 96 -14.02 -16.81 -1.15
C ASP A 96 -14.68 -17.75 -0.13
N GLY A 97 -15.90 -17.40 0.29
CA GLY A 97 -16.60 -18.10 1.38
C GLY A 97 -15.83 -18.13 2.72
N GLY A 98 -15.00 -17.11 2.99
CA GLY A 98 -14.14 -17.06 4.19
C GLY A 98 -12.85 -17.90 4.08
N GLN A 99 -12.65 -18.62 2.98
CA GLN A 99 -11.44 -19.39 2.71
C GLN A 99 -10.45 -18.56 1.89
N HIS A 100 -9.18 -18.51 2.29
CA HIS A 100 -8.12 -17.93 1.46
C HIS A 100 -7.95 -18.76 0.18
N LYS A 101 -7.95 -18.10 -0.98
CA LYS A 101 -7.78 -18.76 -2.28
C LYS A 101 -6.36 -18.58 -2.81
N TYR A 102 -5.92 -17.33 -2.91
CA TYR A 102 -4.56 -16.99 -3.29
C TYR A 102 -4.22 -15.57 -2.84
N SER A 103 -2.93 -15.30 -2.75
CA SER A 103 -2.40 -13.95 -2.51
C SER A 103 -1.83 -13.43 -3.80
N ILE A 104 -1.97 -12.14 -4.04
CA ILE A 104 -1.39 -11.49 -5.20
C ILE A 104 -0.26 -10.60 -4.72
N PHE A 105 0.88 -10.70 -5.41
CA PHE A 105 2.02 -9.81 -5.23
C PHE A 105 2.21 -8.99 -6.50
N HIS A 106 2.07 -7.67 -6.36
CA HIS A 106 2.46 -6.72 -7.38
C HIS A 106 3.84 -6.17 -7.04
N ALA A 107 4.76 -6.20 -8.00
CA ALA A 107 6.11 -5.68 -7.80
C ALA A 107 6.55 -4.83 -9.00
N SER A 108 7.19 -3.69 -8.70
CA SER A 108 7.65 -2.73 -9.71
C SER A 108 8.84 -1.91 -9.18
N ARG A 109 9.55 -1.26 -10.11
CA ARG A 109 10.59 -0.27 -9.82
C ARG A 109 10.04 1.14 -9.67
N HIS A 110 8.79 1.39 -10.10
CA HIS A 110 8.28 2.74 -10.22
C HIS A 110 7.14 3.01 -9.22
N PRO A 111 7.20 4.10 -8.41
CA PRO A 111 6.14 4.42 -7.42
C PRO A 111 4.77 4.68 -8.07
N ARG A 112 4.75 5.15 -9.33
CA ARG A 112 3.52 5.26 -10.12
C ARG A 112 2.80 3.91 -10.27
N ALA A 113 3.51 2.80 -10.48
CA ALA A 113 2.88 1.48 -10.61
C ALA A 113 2.14 1.10 -9.31
N SER A 114 2.80 1.32 -8.17
CA SER A 114 2.18 1.14 -6.85
C SER A 114 0.96 2.04 -6.65
N ASN A 115 1.05 3.31 -7.05
CA ASN A 115 -0.08 4.24 -6.97
C ASN A 115 -1.29 3.79 -7.79
N GLU A 116 -1.09 3.38 -9.04
CA GLU A 116 -2.18 2.91 -9.90
C GLU A 116 -2.77 1.58 -9.40
N MET A 117 -1.92 0.65 -8.94
CA MET A 117 -2.38 -0.62 -8.36
C MET A 117 -3.25 -0.38 -7.12
N LYS A 118 -2.81 0.48 -6.20
CA LYS A 118 -3.63 0.85 -5.03
C LYS A 118 -4.92 1.55 -5.45
N ALA A 119 -4.89 2.46 -6.42
CA ALA A 119 -6.10 3.09 -6.92
C ALA A 119 -7.10 2.06 -7.49
N ALA A 120 -6.62 1.04 -8.20
CA ALA A 120 -7.43 -0.05 -8.71
C ALA A 120 -8.06 -0.88 -7.57
N ILE A 121 -7.28 -1.27 -6.56
CA ILE A 121 -7.77 -2.00 -5.37
C ILE A 121 -8.87 -1.19 -4.67
N TRP A 122 -8.61 0.09 -4.39
CA TRP A 122 -9.57 1.00 -3.73
C TRP A 122 -10.85 1.25 -4.52
N SER A 123 -10.80 1.13 -5.85
CA SER A 123 -12.00 1.26 -6.69
C SER A 123 -12.98 0.09 -6.54
N VAL A 124 -12.47 -1.06 -6.09
CA VAL A 124 -13.23 -2.30 -5.91
C VAL A 124 -13.52 -2.58 -4.44
N ASP A 125 -12.57 -2.28 -3.55
CA ASP A 125 -12.70 -2.35 -2.09
C ASP A 125 -12.31 -1.01 -1.44
N PRO A 126 -13.27 -0.07 -1.30
CA PRO A 126 -13.04 1.20 -0.63
C PRO A 126 -12.69 1.08 0.86
N GLY A 127 -12.81 -0.11 1.47
CA GLY A 127 -12.36 -0.34 2.84
C GLY A 127 -10.84 -0.28 2.98
N GLY A 128 -10.10 -0.41 1.87
CA GLY A 128 -8.64 -0.41 1.87
C GLY A 128 -8.06 -1.57 2.67
N GLY A 129 -8.81 -2.69 2.78
CA GLY A 129 -8.40 -3.83 3.59
C GLY A 129 -7.32 -4.69 2.95
N PHE A 130 -7.04 -4.50 1.65
CA PHE A 130 -6.17 -5.36 0.85
C PHE A 130 -6.60 -6.84 0.95
N VAL A 131 -7.91 -7.05 1.13
CA VAL A 131 -8.55 -8.35 1.23
C VAL A 131 -9.81 -8.32 0.39
N PHE A 132 -9.84 -9.08 -0.69
CA PHE A 132 -11.04 -9.24 -1.51
C PHE A 132 -11.81 -10.49 -1.07
N HIS A 133 -13.13 -10.38 -0.93
CA HIS A 133 -14.01 -11.50 -0.60
C HIS A 133 -14.94 -11.80 -1.80
N GLY A 134 -14.73 -12.94 -2.45
CA GLY A 134 -15.60 -13.48 -3.49
C GLY A 134 -16.95 -13.92 -2.91
N GLY A 135 -18.03 -13.62 -3.63
CA GLY A 135 -19.35 -14.21 -3.37
C GLY A 135 -20.44 -13.31 -2.76
N GLN A 136 -20.23 -12.00 -2.54
CA GLN A 136 -21.30 -11.07 -2.09
C GLN A 136 -21.18 -9.65 -2.65
N THR A 137 -20.76 -9.49 -3.90
CA THR A 137 -20.52 -8.17 -4.51
C THR A 137 -21.80 -7.37 -4.83
N GLU A 138 -23.00 -7.95 -4.66
CA GLU A 138 -24.26 -7.19 -4.81
C GLU A 138 -24.71 -6.49 -3.52
N GLN A 139 -24.20 -6.87 -2.36
CA GLN A 139 -24.20 -6.01 -1.17
C GLN A 139 -22.90 -5.22 -1.19
N LEU A 140 -22.82 -4.29 -2.14
CA LEU A 140 -21.98 -3.11 -2.07
C LEU A 140 -21.80 -2.69 -0.61
N ALA A 141 -20.57 -2.33 -0.24
CA ALA A 141 -20.18 -1.67 0.99
C ALA A 141 -20.95 -0.34 1.22
N LEU A 142 -22.27 -0.42 1.28
CA LEU A 142 -23.21 0.65 1.59
C LEU A 142 -23.13 0.86 3.10
N GLY A 143 -22.17 1.67 3.53
CA GLY A 143 -22.13 2.22 4.88
C GLY A 143 -20.82 2.11 5.64
N VAL A 144 -19.78 1.48 5.09
CA VAL A 144 -18.43 1.55 5.70
C VAL A 144 -17.71 2.76 5.14
N GLU A 145 -17.73 3.86 5.90
CA GLU A 145 -16.92 5.03 5.56
C GLU A 145 -15.43 4.66 5.69
N PRO A 146 -14.61 4.87 4.64
CA PRO A 146 -13.21 4.48 4.71
C PRO A 146 -12.44 5.23 5.81
N ASN A 147 -11.62 4.49 6.56
CA ASN A 147 -10.81 5.07 7.62
C ASN A 147 -9.47 5.59 7.07
N PHE A 148 -9.27 6.91 7.17
CA PHE A 148 -8.03 7.58 6.76
C PHE A 148 -7.11 7.97 7.93
N ARG A 149 -7.44 7.58 9.18
CA ARG A 149 -6.53 7.78 10.32
C ARG A 149 -5.17 7.08 10.12
N PRO A 150 -5.10 5.83 9.61
CA PRO A 150 -3.80 5.19 9.39
C PRO A 150 -2.91 5.97 8.42
N LEU A 151 -3.47 6.61 7.39
CA LEU A 151 -2.73 7.50 6.50
C LEU A 151 -2.14 8.70 7.26
N GLN A 152 -2.95 9.35 8.10
CA GLN A 152 -2.52 10.51 8.87
C GLN A 152 -1.42 10.15 9.89
N GLU A 153 -1.54 8.99 10.53
CA GLU A 153 -0.55 8.43 11.45
C GLU A 153 0.74 8.06 10.71
N ALA A 154 0.66 7.43 9.54
CA ALA A 154 1.82 7.11 8.72
C ALA A 154 2.59 8.37 8.31
N LEU A 155 1.89 9.43 7.88
CA LEU A 155 2.51 10.72 7.57
C LEU A 155 3.20 11.33 8.79
N ARG A 156 2.57 11.26 9.96
CA ARG A 156 3.16 11.74 11.20
C ARG A 156 4.42 10.95 11.57
N ASN A 157 4.35 9.63 11.53
CA ASN A 157 5.48 8.78 11.88
C ASN A 157 6.68 9.01 10.95
N GLU A 158 6.42 9.27 9.67
CA GLU A 158 7.47 9.50 8.68
C GLU A 158 8.06 10.92 8.70
N PHE A 159 7.21 11.94 8.83
CA PHE A 159 7.61 13.33 8.57
C PHE A 159 7.59 14.23 9.80
N ARG A 160 7.27 13.70 10.99
CA ARG A 160 7.28 14.51 12.22
C ARG A 160 8.67 15.07 12.50
N GLY A 161 8.69 16.34 12.87
CA GLY A 161 9.90 17.06 13.27
C GLY A 161 9.91 18.50 12.78
N ASP A 162 11.03 19.19 13.00
CA ASP A 162 11.13 20.62 12.71
C ASP A 162 11.42 20.95 11.24
N ARG A 163 11.48 19.95 10.35
CA ARG A 163 11.78 20.16 8.93
C ARG A 163 10.55 20.54 8.11
N TRP A 164 10.77 21.37 7.10
CA TRP A 164 9.82 21.61 6.02
C TRP A 164 10.03 20.56 4.92
N VAL A 165 8.94 19.94 4.48
CA VAL A 165 8.92 18.82 3.52
C VAL A 165 8.16 19.23 2.28
N ALA A 166 8.71 19.01 1.10
CA ALA A 166 8.01 19.29 -0.14
C ALA A 166 6.78 18.38 -0.30
N ILE A 167 5.67 18.90 -0.83
CA ILE A 167 4.46 18.11 -1.08
C ILE A 167 4.75 16.92 -2.00
N GLU A 168 5.71 17.02 -2.92
CA GLU A 168 6.13 15.96 -3.81
C GLU A 168 6.77 14.79 -3.06
N GLU A 169 7.52 15.06 -1.99
CA GLU A 169 8.12 14.01 -1.15
C GLU A 169 7.03 13.26 -0.38
N ILE A 170 6.03 13.99 0.13
CA ILE A 170 4.86 13.41 0.79
C ILE A 170 4.02 12.60 -0.21
N GLU A 171 3.79 13.13 -1.42
CA GLU A 171 3.11 12.42 -2.50
C GLU A 171 3.85 11.13 -2.88
N ALA A 172 5.19 11.17 -3.00
CA ALA A 172 6.01 10.00 -3.29
C ALA A 172 5.92 8.93 -2.17
N PHE A 173 5.95 9.35 -0.90
CA PHE A 173 5.74 8.44 0.23
C PHE A 173 4.37 7.76 0.20
N VAL A 174 3.29 8.53 -0.02
CA VAL A 174 1.94 7.96 -0.15
C VAL A 174 1.87 7.02 -1.35
N MET A 175 2.46 7.37 -2.48
CA MET A 175 2.49 6.51 -3.66
C MET A 175 3.28 5.21 -3.45
N SER A 176 4.24 5.20 -2.53
CA SER A 176 5.08 4.03 -2.26
C SER A 176 4.33 2.88 -1.60
N ASP A 177 4.92 1.69 -1.58
CA ASP A 177 4.42 0.51 -0.87
C ASP A 177 4.53 0.58 0.66
N ARG A 178 4.97 1.72 1.19
CA ARG A 178 5.01 2.00 2.64
C ARG A 178 3.64 2.43 3.19
N THR A 179 2.67 2.67 2.31
CA THR A 179 1.29 2.96 2.69
C THR A 179 0.33 2.22 1.79
N ASP A 180 -0.86 1.99 2.31
CA ASP A 180 -1.98 1.33 1.63
C ASP A 180 -2.84 2.31 0.81
N TYR A 181 -2.45 3.58 0.73
CA TYR A 181 -3.25 4.65 0.14
C TYR A 181 -2.66 5.15 -1.18
N HIS A 182 -3.50 5.67 -2.06
CA HIS A 182 -3.04 6.27 -3.32
C HIS A 182 -3.09 7.80 -3.26
N ARG A 183 -2.29 8.46 -4.12
CA ARG A 183 -2.05 9.91 -4.12
C ARG A 183 -3.30 10.76 -4.04
N SER A 184 -4.40 10.36 -4.69
CA SER A 184 -5.63 11.16 -4.74
C SER A 184 -6.28 11.34 -3.36
N GLN A 185 -6.00 10.43 -2.43
CA GLN A 185 -6.57 10.43 -1.09
C GLN A 185 -5.84 11.39 -0.14
N LEU A 186 -4.55 11.65 -0.38
CA LEU A 186 -3.66 12.44 0.48
C LEU A 186 -4.28 13.80 0.85
N ARG A 187 -4.67 14.59 -0.15
CA ARG A 187 -5.06 15.99 0.09
C ARG A 187 -6.34 16.10 0.90
N ARG A 188 -7.42 15.49 0.39
CA ARG A 188 -8.76 15.59 0.98
C ARG A 188 -8.86 14.85 2.30
N HIS A 189 -8.22 13.69 2.42
CA HIS A 189 -8.47 12.78 3.53
C HIS A 189 -7.36 12.75 4.59
N ALA A 190 -6.18 13.31 4.31
CA ALA A 190 -5.12 13.44 5.31
C ALA A 190 -4.71 14.90 5.55
N LEU A 191 -4.17 15.60 4.55
CA LEU A 191 -3.59 16.93 4.78
C LEU A 191 -4.62 17.97 5.25
N VAL A 192 -5.79 18.04 4.61
CA VAL A 192 -6.85 18.99 5.02
C VAL A 192 -7.31 18.74 6.47
N PRO A 193 -7.69 17.51 6.87
CA PRO A 193 -8.02 17.22 8.26
C PRO A 193 -6.88 17.50 9.25
N MET A 194 -5.63 17.18 8.90
CA MET A 194 -4.48 17.44 9.77
C MET A 194 -4.24 18.94 9.96
N GLU A 195 -4.38 19.74 8.91
CA GLU A 195 -4.25 21.20 8.98
C GLU A 195 -5.41 21.83 9.75
N ASP A 196 -6.64 21.34 9.57
CA ASP A 196 -7.81 21.77 10.36
C ASP A 196 -7.61 21.55 11.87
N ARG A 197 -6.85 20.53 12.25
CA ARG A 197 -6.49 20.21 13.65
C ARG A 197 -5.20 20.88 14.11
N GLY A 198 -4.54 21.67 13.26
CA GLY A 198 -3.27 22.33 13.59
C GLY A 198 -2.07 21.38 13.70
N GLU A 199 -2.18 20.15 13.18
CA GLU A 199 -1.12 19.12 13.21
C GLU A 199 -0.08 19.33 12.10
N ILE A 200 -0.38 20.17 11.13
CA ILE A 200 0.57 20.57 10.07
C ILE A 200 0.56 22.07 9.87
N GLN A 201 1.67 22.58 9.35
CA GLN A 201 1.83 23.95 8.88
C GLN A 201 2.20 23.93 7.40
N VAL A 202 1.69 24.89 6.64
CA VAL A 202 1.81 24.92 5.18
C VAL A 202 2.42 26.24 4.72
N LYS A 203 3.46 26.16 3.88
CA LYS A 203 4.02 27.28 3.13
C LYS A 203 3.78 27.05 1.65
N SER A 204 2.92 27.86 1.05
CA SER A 204 2.75 27.84 -0.41
C SER A 204 3.90 28.56 -1.09
N PRO A 205 4.36 28.09 -2.27
CA PRO A 205 5.33 28.83 -3.06
C PRO A 205 4.74 30.20 -3.39
N ARG A 206 5.53 31.27 -3.22
CA ARG A 206 5.07 32.67 -3.26
C ARG A 206 4.14 32.94 -4.44
N GLY A 207 2.84 33.03 -4.13
CA GLY A 207 1.75 33.32 -5.06
C GLY A 207 0.40 33.27 -4.32
N LYS A 208 0.02 34.40 -3.72
CA LYS A 208 -1.18 34.62 -2.87
C LYS A 208 -1.23 33.71 -1.62
N GLY A 209 -0.57 34.15 -0.56
CA GLY A 209 -0.67 33.52 0.76
C GLY A 209 -2.12 33.41 1.22
N HIS A 210 -2.54 32.21 1.62
CA HIS A 210 -3.60 32.10 2.61
C HIS A 210 -2.93 32.44 3.94
N ALA A 211 -3.33 33.57 4.53
CA ALA A 211 -2.99 33.86 5.91
C ALA A 211 -3.54 32.72 6.80
N PRO A 212 -2.84 32.35 7.89
CA PRO A 212 -3.45 31.52 8.91
C PRO A 212 -4.74 32.21 9.35
N GLN A 213 -5.88 31.52 9.29
CA GLN A 213 -7.13 32.02 9.87
C GLN A 213 -7.00 31.94 11.40
N THR A 214 -6.23 32.86 11.96
CA THR A 214 -6.34 33.25 13.36
C THR A 214 -7.05 34.60 13.36
N ALA A 215 -8.37 34.56 13.21
CA ALA A 215 -9.23 35.71 13.43
C ALA A 215 -10.24 35.32 14.52
N LEU A 216 -9.90 35.71 15.74
CA LEU A 216 -10.89 36.07 16.74
C LEU A 216 -11.77 37.16 16.12
N SER A 217 -12.98 36.82 15.69
CA SER A 217 -14.06 37.78 15.52
C SER A 217 -15.38 37.12 15.89
N LEU A 218 -15.89 37.54 17.04
CA LEU A 218 -17.29 37.47 17.45
C LEU A 218 -18.19 37.90 16.30
N PHE A 219 -18.89 36.97 15.63
CA PHE A 219 -20.16 37.23 14.94
C PHE A 219 -20.91 35.91 14.73
N ASP A 220 -22.13 35.85 15.27
CA ASP A 220 -23.13 34.84 15.01
C ASP A 220 -23.37 34.69 13.50
N SER A 221 -23.15 33.49 12.97
CA SER A 221 -23.89 32.97 11.83
C SER A 221 -23.78 31.45 11.83
N ASP A 222 -24.93 30.79 11.96
CA ASP A 222 -25.08 29.34 12.16
C ASP A 222 -24.89 28.53 10.85
N THR A 223 -24.02 29.02 9.97
CA THR A 223 -23.73 28.38 8.68
C THR A 223 -22.21 28.30 8.51
N PRO A 224 -21.59 27.10 8.58
CA PRO A 224 -20.16 26.99 8.35
C PRO A 224 -19.83 27.48 6.93
N PRO A 225 -18.80 28.32 6.76
CA PRO A 225 -18.44 28.81 5.44
C PRO A 225 -18.10 27.63 4.52
N PRO A 226 -18.43 27.70 3.21
CA PRO A 226 -18.07 26.65 2.28
C PRO A 226 -16.55 26.47 2.32
N ARG A 227 -16.08 25.26 2.69
CA ARG A 227 -14.66 24.93 2.70
C ARG A 227 -14.11 25.16 1.29
N LYS A 228 -13.42 26.27 1.07
CA LYS A 228 -12.60 26.45 -0.14
C LYS A 228 -11.73 25.21 -0.26
N ARG A 229 -11.74 24.54 -1.42
CA ARG A 229 -10.85 23.41 -1.66
C ARG A 229 -9.41 23.87 -1.43
N ARG A 230 -8.82 23.50 -0.29
CA ARG A 230 -7.40 23.78 -0.05
C ARG A 230 -6.60 23.03 -1.09
N ASN A 231 -5.69 23.75 -1.74
CA ASN A 231 -4.86 23.24 -2.80
C ASN A 231 -3.40 23.29 -2.36
N TYR A 232 -2.66 22.22 -2.67
CA TYR A 232 -1.23 22.06 -2.39
C TYR A 232 -0.53 21.96 -3.75
N PRO A 233 -0.26 23.10 -4.41
CA PRO A 233 0.42 23.10 -5.70
C PRO A 233 1.87 22.60 -5.57
N PRO A 234 2.52 22.22 -6.68
CA PRO A 234 3.92 21.86 -6.65
C PRO A 234 4.80 22.95 -6.02
N GLY A 235 5.78 22.55 -5.20
CA GLY A 235 6.62 23.46 -4.42
C GLY A 235 6.00 23.95 -3.11
N THR A 236 4.83 23.45 -2.71
CA THR A 236 4.32 23.64 -1.35
C THR A 236 5.20 22.90 -0.34
N GLU A 237 5.60 23.58 0.73
CA GLU A 237 6.29 22.97 1.85
C GLU A 237 5.32 22.74 3.01
N ILE A 238 5.41 21.59 3.66
CA ILE A 238 4.57 21.15 4.77
C ILE A 238 5.49 20.76 5.92
N ARG A 239 5.17 21.22 7.13
CA ARG A 239 5.80 20.76 8.37
C ARG A 239 4.78 20.03 9.23
N ILE A 240 5.09 18.82 9.68
CA ILE A 240 4.21 18.01 10.53
C ILE A 240 4.72 18.07 11.98
N THR A 241 3.86 18.51 12.90
CA THR A 241 4.17 18.74 14.32
C THR A 241 3.81 17.54 15.19
#